data_AF-A0A8C7YGX1-F1
#
_entry.id   AF-A0A8C7YGX1-F1
#
_cell.length_a   1.000
_cell.length_b   1.000
_cell.length_c   1.000
_cell.angle_alpha   90.00
_cell.angle_beta   90.00
_cell.angle_gamma   90.00
#
_symmetry.space_group_name_H-M   'P 1'
#
loop_
_entity.id
_entity.type
_entity.pdbx_description
1 polymer ?
#
loop_
_entity_poly.entity_id
_entity_poly.type
_entity_poly.pdbx_seq_one_letter_code
_entity_poly.pdbx_strand_id
1 'polypeptide(L)'
;MTQLPIGVLCDAREEGPVQRNPGNHNRNLVARIPTSAEVEFTLSLPNYDTEPMDRTANMSFRNTLEGFGDPQTGLGSSSRLGMHAALHVFMNGSMSSVQGSANDPIFLLHHAFVDSIYEQWLRRHNPDPSQYPQANAPIGHNGDYYMAPFIPLHQNKEYFISSKDLGYEYSHLLDTSKFLPRSKLIIFHFCITLTLIFSDQRLSESLLFSSLNFVYFR
;
A
#
# COMPACT_ATOMS: atom_id res chain seq x y z
N MET A 1 20.07 7.73 5.13
CA MET A 1 20.24 6.28 5.33
C MET A 1 21.61 5.87 4.82
N THR A 2 22.45 5.40 5.73
CA THR A 2 23.71 4.72 5.41
C THR A 2 23.39 3.39 4.73
N GLN A 3 23.87 3.20 3.50
CA GLN A 3 23.65 1.96 2.78
C GLN A 3 24.50 0.85 3.40
N LEU A 4 23.85 -0.20 3.91
CA LEU A 4 24.54 -1.35 4.49
C LEU A 4 25.32 -2.13 3.42
N PRO A 5 26.42 -2.81 3.79
CA PRO A 5 27.13 -3.69 2.86
C PRO A 5 26.23 -4.79 2.28
N ILE A 6 26.56 -5.24 1.06
CA ILE A 6 25.83 -6.33 0.41
C ILE A 6 25.87 -7.58 1.31
N GLY A 7 24.70 -8.20 1.51
CA GLY A 7 24.55 -9.40 2.35
C GLY A 7 24.37 -9.13 3.85
N VAL A 8 24.28 -7.87 4.27
CA VAL A 8 24.00 -7.48 5.65
C VAL A 8 22.55 -7.00 5.77
N LEU A 9 21.81 -7.59 6.71
CA LEU A 9 20.45 -7.17 7.06
C LEU A 9 20.49 -5.93 7.95
N CYS A 10 19.40 -5.15 8.02
CA CYS A 10 19.35 -4.03 8.96
C CYS A 10 19.65 -4.50 10.38
N ASP A 11 20.57 -3.80 11.02
CA ASP A 11 21.11 -4.12 12.33
C ASP A 11 20.51 -3.27 13.45
N ALA A 12 19.36 -2.64 13.18
CA ALA A 12 18.57 -1.89 14.16
C ALA A 12 19.28 -0.62 14.70
N ARG A 13 20.40 -0.21 14.10
CA ARG A 13 21.12 0.99 14.52
C ARG A 13 20.41 2.26 14.05
N GLU A 14 20.59 3.34 14.81
CA GLU A 14 19.99 4.63 14.50
C GLU A 14 20.46 5.14 13.13
N GLU A 15 19.50 5.43 12.25
CA GLU A 15 19.75 5.85 10.85
C GLU A 15 19.78 7.38 10.67
N GLY A 16 19.63 8.12 11.77
CA GLY A 16 19.50 9.57 11.81
C GLY A 16 18.04 10.07 11.76
N PRO A 17 17.84 11.40 11.72
CA PRO A 17 16.50 11.98 11.81
C PRO A 17 15.70 11.81 10.52
N VAL A 18 14.37 11.69 10.66
CA VAL A 18 13.40 11.71 9.56
C VAL A 18 13.59 12.98 8.71
N GLN A 19 13.69 12.80 7.40
CA GLN A 19 13.83 13.89 6.43
C GLN A 19 12.49 14.15 5.74
N ARG A 20 12.11 15.42 5.58
CA ARG A 20 10.90 15.84 4.87
C ARG A 20 11.13 17.15 4.15
N ASN A 21 10.67 17.26 2.91
CA ASN A 21 10.62 18.52 2.18
C ASN A 21 9.40 18.55 1.21
N PRO A 22 8.17 18.47 1.74
CA PRO A 22 6.98 18.24 0.94
C PRO A 22 6.77 19.34 -0.10
N GLY A 23 6.45 18.95 -1.33
CA GLY A 23 6.22 19.90 -2.43
C GLY A 23 7.48 20.32 -3.19
N ASN A 24 8.68 20.01 -2.68
CA ASN A 24 9.96 20.19 -3.39
C ASN A 24 10.46 18.89 -4.06
N HIS A 25 9.53 18.05 -4.51
CA HIS A 25 9.82 16.79 -5.17
C HIS A 25 10.23 16.96 -6.64
N ASN A 26 10.76 15.91 -7.25
CA ASN A 26 11.05 15.89 -8.69
C ASN A 26 9.74 15.93 -9.50
N ARG A 27 9.41 17.12 -10.03
CA ARG A 27 8.17 17.35 -10.80
C ARG A 27 8.09 16.61 -12.14
N ASN A 28 9.21 16.08 -12.63
CA ASN A 28 9.22 15.25 -13.83
C ASN A 28 8.69 13.84 -13.52
N LEU A 29 8.89 13.33 -12.30
CA LEU A 29 8.38 12.03 -11.85
C LEU A 29 6.94 12.14 -11.34
N VAL A 30 6.62 13.19 -10.58
CA VAL A 30 5.30 13.41 -9.99
C VAL A 30 4.89 14.86 -10.23
N ALA A 31 3.81 15.09 -10.97
CA ALA A 31 3.39 16.45 -11.29
C ALA A 31 2.80 17.18 -10.07
N ARG A 32 2.01 16.45 -9.26
CA ARG A 32 1.28 16.91 -8.07
C ARG A 32 0.77 15.70 -7.29
N ILE A 33 0.24 15.94 -6.09
CA ILE A 33 -0.55 14.93 -5.38
C ILE A 33 -1.82 14.55 -6.17
N PRO A 34 -2.36 13.34 -5.95
CA PRO A 34 -3.56 12.86 -6.65
C PRO A 34 -4.79 13.74 -6.40
N THR A 35 -5.67 13.85 -7.39
CA THR A 35 -6.98 14.49 -7.31
C THR A 35 -8.07 13.46 -7.02
N SER A 36 -9.23 13.93 -6.54
CA SER A 36 -10.40 13.06 -6.38
C SER A 36 -10.87 12.42 -7.69
N ALA A 37 -10.66 13.06 -8.84
CA ALA A 37 -10.99 12.48 -10.14
C ALA A 37 -10.09 11.28 -10.50
N GLU A 38 -8.80 11.35 -10.16
CA GLU A 38 -7.86 10.23 -10.33
C GLU A 38 -8.19 9.07 -9.37
N VAL A 39 -8.64 9.38 -8.15
CA VAL A 39 -9.17 8.38 -7.21
C VAL A 39 -10.42 7.70 -7.78
N GLU A 40 -11.39 8.47 -8.28
CA GLU A 40 -12.61 7.90 -8.85
C GLU A 40 -12.37 7.08 -10.13
N PHE A 41 -11.45 7.53 -10.99
CA PHE A 41 -11.03 6.74 -12.15
C PHE A 41 -10.44 5.40 -11.70
N THR A 42 -9.52 5.43 -10.75
CA THR A 42 -8.89 4.21 -10.21
C THR A 42 -9.95 3.26 -9.67
N LEU A 43 -10.88 3.76 -8.85
CA LEU A 43 -12.00 2.97 -8.31
C LEU A 43 -12.94 2.41 -9.39
N SER A 44 -12.96 2.97 -10.60
CA SER A 44 -13.81 2.49 -11.70
C SER A 44 -13.27 1.23 -12.39
N LEU A 45 -11.98 0.91 -12.21
CA LEU A 45 -11.34 -0.25 -12.84
C LEU A 45 -11.90 -1.55 -12.22
N PRO A 46 -12.51 -2.46 -13.01
CA PRO A 46 -13.24 -3.61 -12.46
C PRO A 46 -12.35 -4.82 -12.13
N ASN A 47 -11.14 -4.89 -12.69
CA ASN A 47 -10.22 -5.99 -12.44
C ASN A 47 -9.24 -5.59 -11.34
N TYR A 48 -9.12 -6.43 -10.30
CA TYR A 48 -8.12 -6.23 -9.25
C TYR A 48 -6.73 -6.06 -9.85
N ASP A 49 -6.35 -7.02 -10.70
CA ASP A 49 -5.13 -6.96 -11.48
C ASP A 49 -5.34 -7.55 -12.88
N THR A 50 -4.37 -7.38 -13.77
CA THR A 50 -4.35 -7.94 -15.11
C THR A 50 -2.97 -8.45 -15.46
N GLU A 51 -2.87 -9.38 -16.40
CA GLU A 51 -1.58 -9.89 -16.89
C GLU A 51 -0.69 -8.73 -17.42
N PRO A 52 0.62 -8.75 -17.14
CA PRO A 52 1.39 -9.81 -16.49
C PRO A 52 1.53 -9.65 -14.96
N MET A 53 0.61 -8.90 -14.31
CA MET A 53 0.59 -8.66 -12.86
C MET A 53 1.86 -7.97 -12.35
N ASP A 54 2.41 -7.08 -13.16
CA ASP A 54 3.51 -6.20 -12.81
C ASP A 54 3.16 -4.73 -13.16
N ARG A 55 4.16 -3.85 -13.10
CA ARG A 55 4.00 -2.42 -13.42
C ARG A 55 3.49 -2.13 -14.84
N THR A 56 3.57 -3.09 -15.75
CA THR A 56 3.13 -2.97 -17.16
C THR A 56 1.66 -3.35 -17.36
N ALA A 57 1.01 -3.90 -16.34
CA ALA A 57 -0.39 -4.33 -16.38
C ALA A 57 -1.34 -3.16 -16.73
N ASN A 58 -2.15 -3.36 -17.78
CA ASN A 58 -3.13 -2.39 -18.26
C ASN A 58 -4.50 -2.65 -17.66
N MET A 59 -5.26 -1.60 -17.36
CA MET A 59 -6.60 -1.67 -16.77
C MET A 59 -6.62 -2.47 -15.45
N SER A 60 -5.53 -2.38 -14.69
CA SER A 60 -5.34 -3.03 -13.39
C SER A 60 -5.59 -2.03 -12.27
N PHE A 61 -6.60 -2.28 -11.44
CA PHE A 61 -6.88 -1.46 -10.26
C PHE A 61 -5.65 -1.35 -9.36
N ARG A 62 -5.02 -2.50 -9.06
CA ARG A 62 -3.82 -2.62 -8.24
C ARG A 62 -2.70 -1.77 -8.83
N ASN A 63 -2.40 -1.90 -10.13
CA ASN A 63 -1.32 -1.14 -10.76
C ASN A 63 -1.56 0.37 -10.81
N THR A 64 -2.81 0.78 -11.04
CA THR A 64 -3.16 2.20 -11.07
C THR A 64 -3.14 2.81 -9.66
N LEU A 65 -3.68 2.12 -8.65
CA LEU A 65 -3.66 2.58 -7.26
C LEU A 65 -2.23 2.65 -6.70
N GLU A 66 -1.37 1.72 -7.11
CA GLU A 66 0.06 1.71 -6.79
C GLU A 66 0.77 2.99 -7.22
N GLY A 67 0.37 3.48 -8.39
CA GLY A 67 0.96 4.65 -9.04
C GLY A 67 1.83 4.35 -10.26
N PHE A 68 1.90 3.12 -10.75
CA PHE A 68 2.60 2.78 -12.00
C PHE A 68 1.67 2.74 -13.22
N GLY A 69 0.36 2.56 -13.00
CA GLY A 69 -0.67 2.80 -14.00
C GLY A 69 -1.08 4.27 -14.06
N ASP A 70 -1.45 4.75 -15.25
CA ASP A 70 -1.97 6.10 -15.45
C ASP A 70 -3.43 6.17 -14.95
N PRO A 71 -3.74 7.01 -13.94
CA PRO A 71 -5.08 7.15 -13.38
C PRO A 71 -6.05 7.99 -14.23
N GLN A 72 -5.75 8.20 -15.51
CA GLN A 72 -6.65 8.80 -16.50
C GLN A 72 -6.93 7.85 -17.67
N THR A 73 -6.00 6.95 -17.97
CA THR A 73 -6.10 6.04 -19.13
C THR A 73 -6.14 4.56 -18.74
N GLY A 74 -5.69 4.22 -17.53
CA GLY A 74 -5.57 2.84 -17.05
C GLY A 74 -4.37 2.10 -17.65
N LEU A 75 -3.56 2.74 -18.49
CA LEU A 75 -2.39 2.11 -19.09
C LEU A 75 -1.27 1.96 -18.06
N GLY A 76 -0.64 0.77 -18.03
CA GLY A 76 0.55 0.49 -17.24
C GLY A 76 1.79 1.17 -17.83
N SER A 77 2.94 0.98 -17.17
CA SER A 77 4.22 1.60 -17.56
C SER A 77 4.15 3.13 -17.70
N SER A 78 3.37 3.78 -16.83
CA SER A 78 3.25 5.24 -16.85
C SER A 78 4.63 5.90 -16.71
N SER A 79 4.87 6.93 -17.52
CA SER A 79 6.10 7.74 -17.45
C SER A 79 6.17 8.60 -16.18
N ARG A 80 5.05 8.74 -15.47
CA ARG A 80 4.90 9.49 -14.22
C ARG A 80 4.26 8.62 -13.15
N LEU A 81 4.64 8.87 -11.91
CA LEU A 81 4.08 8.19 -10.76
C LEU A 81 2.79 8.88 -10.31
N GLY A 82 1.74 8.08 -10.11
CA GLY A 82 0.42 8.52 -9.65
C GLY A 82 0.10 8.02 -8.23
N MET A 83 -1.13 8.28 -7.78
CA MET A 83 -1.76 7.62 -6.64
C MET A 83 -0.85 7.44 -5.40
N HIS A 84 -0.60 6.20 -4.95
CA HIS A 84 0.26 5.90 -3.79
C HIS A 84 1.70 6.42 -3.99
N ALA A 85 2.36 6.04 -5.08
CA ALA A 85 3.73 6.46 -5.35
C ALA A 85 3.92 7.98 -5.44
N ALA A 86 2.89 8.71 -5.87
CA ALA A 86 2.92 10.17 -5.95
C ALA A 86 3.13 10.82 -4.56
N LEU A 87 2.47 10.32 -3.51
CA LEU A 87 2.64 10.89 -2.17
C LEU A 87 4.02 10.59 -1.60
N HIS A 88 4.51 9.35 -1.76
CA HIS A 88 5.86 8.96 -1.34
C HIS A 88 6.93 9.90 -1.89
N VAL A 89 6.86 10.20 -3.19
CA VAL A 89 7.80 11.13 -3.84
C VAL A 89 7.50 12.59 -3.47
N PHE A 90 6.23 12.99 -3.35
CA PHE A 90 5.84 14.36 -2.98
C PHE A 90 6.48 14.84 -1.68
N MET A 91 6.61 13.93 -0.71
CA MET A 91 7.18 14.19 0.61
C MET A 91 8.69 14.52 0.58
N ASN A 92 9.39 14.14 -0.49
CA ASN A 92 10.80 14.44 -0.76
C ASN A 92 11.71 14.30 0.48
N GLY A 93 11.89 13.06 0.93
CA GLY A 93 12.62 12.76 2.16
C GLY A 93 12.58 11.28 2.48
N SER A 94 12.48 10.92 3.77
CA SER A 94 12.41 9.51 4.21
C SER A 94 11.27 8.76 3.50
N MET A 95 10.10 9.39 3.34
CA MET A 95 8.95 8.85 2.60
C MET A 95 9.24 8.49 1.14
N SER A 96 10.26 9.06 0.50
CA SER A 96 10.58 8.80 -0.91
C SER A 96 11.47 7.57 -1.11
N SER A 97 11.99 6.99 -0.04
CA SER A 97 12.77 5.75 -0.08
C SER A 97 11.87 4.55 0.19
N VAL A 98 11.98 3.53 -0.66
CA VAL A 98 11.26 2.27 -0.47
C VAL A 98 11.69 1.57 0.82
N GLN A 99 12.93 1.76 1.31
CA GLN A 99 13.44 1.07 2.51
C GLN A 99 13.29 1.88 3.79
N GLY A 100 12.94 3.16 3.71
CA GLY A 100 12.87 4.03 4.89
C GLY A 100 11.62 4.87 4.98
N SER A 101 10.62 4.67 4.12
CA SER A 101 9.40 5.47 4.17
C SER A 101 8.61 5.25 5.46
N ALA A 102 8.55 4.01 5.96
CA ALA A 102 7.97 3.66 7.25
C ALA A 102 8.67 4.28 8.48
N ASN A 103 9.89 4.80 8.36
CA ASN A 103 10.50 5.60 9.44
C ASN A 103 9.79 6.94 9.63
N ASP A 104 9.03 7.40 8.63
CA ASP A 104 8.17 8.58 8.72
C ASP A 104 6.75 8.18 9.18
N PRO A 105 6.24 8.68 10.31
CA PRO A 105 4.88 8.35 10.79
C PRO A 105 3.74 8.66 9.82
N ILE A 106 3.96 9.54 8.82
CA ILE A 106 2.96 9.80 7.76
C ILE A 106 2.69 8.55 6.93
N PHE A 107 3.64 7.62 6.85
CA PHE A 107 3.49 6.32 6.20
C PHE A 107 2.21 5.60 6.65
N LEU A 108 1.94 5.57 7.96
CA LEU A 108 0.75 4.91 8.51
C LEU A 108 -0.54 5.56 8.03
N LEU A 109 -0.60 6.90 8.05
CA LEU A 109 -1.78 7.63 7.60
C LEU A 109 -1.99 7.50 6.09
N HIS A 110 -0.89 7.49 5.34
CA HIS A 110 -0.93 7.29 3.90
C HIS A 110 -1.47 5.92 3.54
N HIS A 111 -0.89 4.85 4.10
CA HIS A 111 -1.34 3.49 3.80
C HIS A 111 -2.74 3.20 4.35
N ALA A 112 -3.15 3.81 5.47
CA ALA A 112 -4.54 3.75 5.91
C ALA A 112 -5.51 4.39 4.90
N PHE A 113 -5.12 5.48 4.24
CA PHE A 113 -5.92 6.08 3.18
C PHE A 113 -5.94 5.22 1.91
N VAL A 114 -4.80 4.65 1.53
CA VAL A 114 -4.71 3.72 0.40
C VAL A 114 -5.58 2.47 0.62
N ASP A 115 -5.53 1.87 1.81
CA ASP A 115 -6.40 0.76 2.20
C ASP A 115 -7.89 1.16 2.18
N SER A 116 -8.22 2.40 2.54
CA SER A 116 -9.60 2.90 2.41
C SER A 116 -10.10 3.01 0.97
N ILE A 117 -9.19 3.23 0.00
CA ILE A 117 -9.53 3.20 -1.43
C ILE A 117 -9.72 1.74 -1.89
N TYR A 118 -8.90 0.82 -1.39
CA TYR A 118 -9.10 -0.60 -1.64
C TYR A 118 -10.43 -1.13 -1.08
N GLU A 119 -10.79 -0.76 0.16
CA GLU A 119 -12.10 -1.12 0.73
C GLU A 119 -13.25 -0.57 -0.12
N GLN A 120 -13.14 0.66 -0.61
CA GLN A 120 -14.13 1.23 -1.55
C GLN A 120 -14.23 0.40 -2.82
N TRP A 121 -13.11 -0.06 -3.37
CA TRP A 121 -13.08 -0.92 -4.55
C TRP A 121 -13.74 -2.28 -4.28
N LEU A 122 -13.42 -2.93 -3.16
CA LEU A 122 -14.06 -4.17 -2.72
C LEU A 122 -15.58 -4.03 -2.60
N ARG A 123 -16.06 -2.96 -1.95
CA ARG A 123 -17.50 -2.68 -1.80
C ARG A 123 -18.17 -2.39 -3.15
N ARG A 124 -17.47 -1.70 -4.06
CA ARG A 124 -18.01 -1.26 -5.35
C ARG A 124 -18.13 -2.42 -6.33
N HIS A 125 -17.14 -3.31 -6.39
CA HIS A 125 -17.08 -4.37 -7.39
C HIS A 125 -17.48 -5.74 -6.87
N ASN A 126 -17.45 -5.95 -5.55
CA ASN A 126 -17.72 -7.24 -4.90
C ASN A 126 -17.04 -8.41 -5.67
N PRO A 127 -15.71 -8.36 -5.80
CA PRO A 127 -14.97 -9.25 -6.68
C PRO A 127 -15.12 -10.71 -6.24
N ASP A 128 -15.09 -11.62 -7.21
CA ASP A 128 -14.96 -13.04 -6.89
C ASP A 128 -13.55 -13.30 -6.33
N PRO A 129 -13.39 -14.12 -5.27
CA PRO A 129 -12.07 -14.44 -4.72
C PRO A 129 -11.08 -15.00 -5.76
N SER A 130 -11.56 -15.61 -6.85
CA SER A 130 -10.73 -16.09 -7.95
C SER A 130 -10.11 -14.99 -8.81
N GLN A 131 -10.54 -13.73 -8.67
CA GLN A 131 -9.89 -12.60 -9.34
C GLN A 131 -8.51 -12.30 -8.75
N TYR A 132 -8.19 -12.76 -7.53
CA TYR A 132 -6.84 -12.63 -7.00
C TYR A 132 -5.88 -13.58 -7.74
N PRO A 133 -4.71 -13.12 -8.20
CA PRO A 133 -3.74 -13.94 -8.93
C PRO A 133 -3.42 -15.26 -8.25
N GLN A 134 -3.62 -16.39 -8.93
CA GLN A 134 -3.30 -17.72 -8.39
C GLN A 134 -1.90 -18.20 -8.78
N ALA A 135 -1.44 -17.82 -9.98
CA ALA A 135 -0.18 -18.23 -10.55
C ALA A 135 0.37 -17.14 -11.48
N ASN A 136 1.65 -17.28 -11.85
CA ASN A 136 2.39 -16.40 -12.77
C ASN A 136 2.59 -14.95 -12.32
N ALA A 137 2.06 -14.54 -11.16
CA ALA A 137 2.43 -13.28 -10.56
C ALA A 137 3.92 -13.29 -10.17
N PRO A 138 4.57 -12.11 -10.08
CA PRO A 138 5.92 -12.00 -9.55
C PRO A 138 6.07 -12.73 -8.22
N ILE A 139 7.28 -13.24 -7.94
CA ILE A 139 7.56 -14.04 -6.74
C ILE A 139 6.97 -13.39 -5.47
N GLY A 140 6.18 -14.18 -4.73
CA GLY A 140 5.49 -13.76 -3.50
C GLY A 140 4.15 -13.04 -3.66
N HIS A 141 3.65 -12.83 -4.87
CA HIS A 141 2.38 -12.13 -5.13
C HIS A 141 1.21 -13.07 -5.49
N ASN A 142 1.45 -14.38 -5.65
CA ASN A 142 0.36 -15.34 -5.84
C ASN A 142 -0.47 -15.43 -4.55
N GLY A 143 -1.78 -15.68 -4.67
CA GLY A 143 -2.74 -15.72 -3.56
C GLY A 143 -2.38 -16.70 -2.44
N ASP A 144 -1.76 -17.82 -2.79
CA ASP A 144 -1.35 -18.87 -1.85
C ASP A 144 0.03 -18.63 -1.21
N TYR A 145 0.77 -17.60 -1.64
CA TYR A 145 2.03 -17.25 -0.99
C TYR A 145 1.78 -16.61 0.38
N TYR A 146 2.63 -16.96 1.33
CA TYR A 146 2.68 -16.29 2.62
C TYR A 146 3.38 -14.94 2.47
N MET A 147 2.74 -13.90 2.99
CA MET A 147 3.26 -12.54 3.01
C MET A 147 4.49 -12.47 3.92
N ALA A 148 5.66 -12.32 3.30
CA ALA A 148 6.90 -12.22 4.03
C ALA A 148 7.00 -10.86 4.74
N PRO A 149 7.51 -10.79 5.98
CA PRO A 149 7.94 -11.87 6.88
C PRO A 149 6.97 -11.99 8.06
N PHE A 150 5.65 -11.94 7.82
CA PHE A 150 4.68 -11.98 8.92
C PHE A 150 4.75 -13.32 9.66
N ILE A 151 4.68 -13.23 10.99
CA ILE A 151 4.56 -14.37 11.90
C ILE A 151 3.41 -14.04 12.87
N PRO A 152 2.33 -14.85 12.95
CA PRO A 152 2.12 -16.11 12.22
C PRO A 152 1.97 -15.92 10.70
N LEU A 153 2.11 -17.03 9.97
CA LEU A 153 2.07 -17.01 8.50
C LEU A 153 0.66 -16.68 8.01
N HIS A 154 0.60 -15.76 7.06
CA HIS A 154 -0.63 -15.23 6.48
C HIS A 154 -0.53 -15.21 4.97
N GLN A 155 -1.54 -15.76 4.27
CA GLN A 155 -1.57 -15.81 2.81
C GLN A 155 -2.12 -14.50 2.22
N ASN A 156 -1.64 -14.11 1.04
CA ASN A 156 -2.13 -12.91 0.35
C ASN A 156 -3.66 -12.90 0.20
N LYS A 157 -4.24 -14.03 -0.22
CA LYS A 157 -5.70 -14.14 -0.46
C LYS A 157 -6.56 -13.98 0.80
N GLU A 158 -5.99 -14.15 2.00
CA GLU A 158 -6.72 -13.96 3.27
C GLU A 158 -7.13 -12.50 3.48
N TYR A 159 -6.43 -11.57 2.81
CA TYR A 159 -6.67 -10.13 2.89
C TYR A 159 -7.45 -9.60 1.69
N PHE A 160 -7.86 -10.49 0.77
CA PHE A 160 -8.80 -10.17 -0.30
C PHE A 160 -10.25 -10.23 0.21
N ILE A 161 -10.52 -9.48 1.28
CA ILE A 161 -11.77 -9.49 2.06
C ILE A 161 -12.06 -8.08 2.58
N SER A 162 -13.32 -7.77 2.88
CA SER A 162 -13.69 -6.47 3.43
C SER A 162 -13.03 -6.22 4.80
N SER A 163 -12.60 -4.98 5.03
CA SER A 163 -12.17 -4.47 6.33
C SER A 163 -13.15 -4.79 7.46
N LYS A 164 -14.45 -4.85 7.16
CA LYS A 164 -15.50 -5.21 8.12
C LYS A 164 -15.31 -6.62 8.67
N ASP A 165 -14.94 -7.57 7.83
CA ASP A 165 -14.68 -8.96 8.22
C ASP A 165 -13.34 -9.08 8.96
N LEU A 166 -12.42 -8.13 8.74
CA LEU A 166 -11.20 -7.94 9.55
C LEU A 166 -11.46 -7.20 10.87
N GLY A 167 -12.68 -6.72 11.11
CA GLY A 167 -13.10 -6.10 12.38
C GLY A 167 -12.87 -4.59 12.49
N TYR A 168 -12.63 -3.89 11.39
CA TYR A 168 -12.55 -2.42 11.36
C TYR A 168 -13.37 -1.82 10.22
N GLU A 169 -13.74 -0.54 10.34
CA GLU A 169 -14.42 0.18 9.25
C GLU A 169 -13.93 1.64 9.20
N TYR A 170 -13.93 2.20 7.99
CA TYR A 170 -13.62 3.61 7.76
C TYR A 170 -14.86 4.47 8.00
N SER A 171 -14.72 5.47 8.87
CA SER A 171 -15.84 6.33 9.28
C SER A 171 -16.54 7.04 8.11
N HIS A 172 -15.80 7.41 7.06
CA HIS A 172 -16.36 8.07 5.88
C HIS A 172 -17.05 7.10 4.90
N LEU A 173 -16.92 5.78 5.11
CA LEU A 173 -17.62 4.74 4.34
C LEU A 173 -18.84 4.19 5.10
N LEU A 174 -19.09 4.66 6.31
CA LEU A 174 -20.29 4.31 7.06
C LEU A 174 -21.49 5.00 6.41
N ASP A 175 -22.60 4.27 6.30
CA ASP A 175 -23.88 4.90 5.98
C ASP A 175 -24.20 5.97 7.05
N THR A 176 -24.76 7.09 6.61
CA THR A 176 -25.12 8.23 7.48
C THR A 176 -26.01 7.82 8.67
N SER A 177 -26.74 6.70 8.54
CA SER A 177 -27.55 6.08 9.60
C SER A 177 -26.75 5.38 10.72
N LYS A 178 -25.46 5.09 10.49
CA LYS A 178 -24.56 4.34 11.39
C LYS A 178 -23.59 5.21 12.19
N PHE A 179 -23.72 6.53 12.14
CA PHE A 179 -23.01 7.43 13.05
C PHE A 179 -23.54 7.26 14.49
N LEU A 180 -23.14 6.17 15.15
CA LEU A 180 -23.37 5.98 16.57
C LEU A 180 -22.43 6.88 17.38
N PRO A 181 -22.92 7.57 18.43
CA PRO A 181 -22.09 8.43 19.26
C PRO A 181 -21.15 7.55 20.09
N ARG A 182 -19.83 7.70 19.89
CA ARG A 182 -18.73 7.15 20.71
C ARG A 182 -18.85 5.66 21.05
N SER A 183 -17.99 4.83 20.46
CA SER A 183 -16.98 4.07 21.22
C SER A 183 -16.21 3.09 20.34
N LYS A 184 -14.92 2.94 20.67
CA LYS A 184 -13.92 2.00 20.14
C LYS A 184 -13.32 2.39 18.79
N LEU A 185 -12.31 3.26 18.89
CA LEU A 185 -11.27 3.47 17.88
C LEU A 185 -10.45 2.17 17.74
N ILE A 186 -10.94 1.21 16.94
CA ILE A 186 -10.20 0.00 16.53
C ILE A 186 -9.25 0.37 15.35
N ILE A 187 -8.58 1.51 15.44
CA ILE A 187 -7.38 1.79 14.62
C ILE A 187 -6.18 1.03 15.20
N PHE A 188 -6.31 0.54 16.45
CA PHE A 188 -5.19 0.05 17.22
C PHE A 188 -4.77 -1.37 16.82
N HIS A 189 -5.64 -2.34 16.51
CA HIS A 189 -5.15 -3.74 16.38
C HIS A 189 -4.40 -4.06 15.07
N PHE A 190 -4.83 -3.54 13.92
CA PHE A 190 -4.15 -3.78 12.64
C PHE A 190 -2.85 -2.95 12.52
N CYS A 191 -2.84 -1.73 13.06
CA CYS A 191 -1.65 -0.90 13.15
C CYS A 191 -0.69 -1.33 14.28
N ILE A 192 -1.15 -1.98 15.36
CA ILE A 192 -0.29 -2.49 16.43
C ILE A 192 0.53 -3.68 15.96
N THR A 193 0.01 -4.58 15.12
CA THR A 193 0.86 -5.64 14.54
C THR A 193 1.95 -5.02 13.67
N LEU A 194 1.65 -3.95 12.92
CA LEU A 194 2.67 -3.13 12.26
C LEU A 194 3.66 -2.51 13.27
N THR A 195 3.16 -1.90 14.35
CA THR A 195 3.97 -1.16 15.35
C THR A 195 4.81 -2.07 16.27
N LEU A 196 4.33 -3.27 16.60
CA LEU A 196 5.09 -4.27 17.38
C LEU A 196 6.21 -4.87 16.55
N ILE A 197 6.05 -4.92 15.23
CA ILE A 197 7.15 -5.28 14.31
C ILE A 197 8.13 -4.09 14.15
N PHE A 198 7.66 -2.85 14.17
CA PHE A 198 8.56 -1.68 14.23
C PHE A 198 9.30 -1.53 15.58
N SER A 199 8.79 -2.14 16.66
CA SER A 199 9.40 -2.09 18.00
C SER A 199 10.29 -3.30 18.33
N ASP A 200 10.13 -4.43 17.63
CA ASP A 200 11.01 -5.59 17.75
C ASP A 200 11.85 -5.73 16.46
N GLN A 201 12.96 -4.99 16.41
CA GLN A 201 13.88 -4.85 15.26
C GLN A 201 14.67 -6.13 14.92
N ARG A 202 14.04 -7.31 14.98
CA ARG A 202 14.68 -8.61 14.77
C ARG A 202 14.40 -9.26 13.42
N LEU A 203 13.67 -8.59 12.53
CA LEU A 203 13.42 -9.05 11.17
C LEU A 203 13.91 -8.00 10.18
N SER A 204 14.64 -8.44 9.15
CA SER A 204 15.33 -7.52 8.25
C SER A 204 14.35 -6.59 7.51
N GLU A 205 14.64 -5.30 7.54
CA GLU A 205 13.86 -4.24 6.87
C GLU A 205 13.63 -4.47 5.37
N SER A 206 14.50 -5.23 4.70
CA SER A 206 14.32 -5.64 3.30
C SER A 206 13.19 -6.66 3.08
N LEU A 207 12.85 -7.45 4.10
CA LEU A 207 11.75 -8.42 4.08
C LEU A 207 10.44 -7.78 4.57
N LEU A 208 10.50 -6.83 5.52
CA LEU A 208 9.33 -6.14 6.08
C LEU A 208 8.74 -5.03 5.20
N PHE A 209 9.59 -4.32 4.47
CA PHE A 209 9.12 -3.39 3.44
C PHE A 209 8.49 -4.08 2.24
N SER A 210 8.79 -5.38 2.08
CA SER A 210 8.07 -6.24 1.17
C SER A 210 6.65 -6.48 1.70
N SER A 211 6.37 -6.66 2.99
CA SER A 211 5.00 -7.02 3.44
C SER A 211 3.91 -5.99 3.14
N LEU A 212 4.16 -4.68 3.33
CA LEU A 212 3.16 -3.63 3.01
C LEU A 212 3.05 -3.33 1.51
N ASN A 213 4.14 -3.56 0.77
CA ASN A 213 4.14 -3.60 -0.70
C ASN A 213 3.58 -4.93 -1.23
N PHE A 214 3.51 -6.01 -0.44
CA PHE A 214 3.03 -7.31 -0.91
C PHE A 214 1.55 -7.50 -0.61
N VAL A 215 1.01 -6.83 0.41
CA VAL A 215 -0.44 -6.80 0.63
C VAL A 215 -1.13 -5.98 -0.48
N TYR A 216 -0.43 -5.05 -1.13
CA TYR A 216 -1.07 -4.26 -2.18
C TYR A 216 -0.26 -3.88 -3.44
N PHE A 217 1.06 -3.67 -3.40
CA PHE A 217 1.76 -2.89 -4.43
C PHE A 217 3.24 -3.25 -4.60
N ARG A 218 3.60 -3.91 -5.72
CA ARG A 218 4.99 -3.94 -6.19
C ARG A 218 5.13 -3.81 -7.72
#